data_AF-A0A976J3S4-F1
#
_entry.id   AF-A0A976J3S4-F1
#
_cell.length_a   1.000
_cell.length_b   1.000
_cell.length_c   1.000
_cell.angle_alpha   90.00
_cell.angle_beta   90.00
_cell.angle_gamma   90.00
#
_symmetry.space_group_name_H-M   'P 1'
#
loop_
_entity.id
_entity.type
_entity.pdbx_description
1 polymer ?
#
loop_
_entity_poly.entity_id
_entity_poly.type
_entity_poly.pdbx_seq_one_letter_code
_entity_poly.pdbx_strand_id
1 'polypeptide(L)'
;MAQFHHCRIGTGWEVAAEFMTGISAISVELVRNAVVVAAEEMSSTLVRTAHNPLLYDVQDFGVGIMSPEGESWADAPGMTVFVGVLTRTVMAGVEKFGLDGIRDGDIFIANDPYSTGNHISDVSIYAPVFVDRHLLAFVAITAHWADIGGKIPGGWCPDSVDVYQEGICFAHEKLFDAGKPNEALFGIIRCNTRYPDMVLGDLNAQIAACRQGIERMCAIAAKFGCDGLSAAMRKVIDRTDAFTRRRIAELPDGLHTVSMKLDRDGVTDEPFSVQLALAVEGDTIRVSFDGTSPSRPGPVNCPEYAVHSVIRAAVKGVLSPQEPANEGDFKAIVFDIEPGLCISPQRPAPVDSYGYLSNVCWELTMRALARILPERAVAGGGQLCMPTISRVDPRFGTPFVVADPLDVGNGARMASDGPTMAIPVMGDVPNMPVELAEMRYPIRIERFALRTDAIGHGRQLGGSGVRRDYRLLEPGIMVHTAFENVDDPMGRGEEGGTDGAPPQVVINPGMPDEVTMRQRAALGPFEVGDVISMQSGGGGGWGKPGERSRNAVARDVRNGILTPECAARLYGYTGETE
;
A
#
# COMPACT_ATOMS: atom_id res chain seq x y z
N MET A 1 43.43 -50.24 6.92
CA MET A 1 42.41 -51.11 7.56
C MET A 1 41.24 -50.24 7.95
N ALA A 2 40.03 -50.82 7.92
CA ALA A 2 38.71 -50.24 8.21
C ALA A 2 38.09 -49.35 7.11
N GLN A 3 37.43 -50.05 6.18
CA GLN A 3 36.31 -49.56 5.36
C GLN A 3 35.16 -49.10 6.26
N PHE A 4 34.48 -48.02 5.89
CA PHE A 4 33.12 -47.75 6.33
C PHE A 4 32.20 -47.50 5.12
N HIS A 5 31.02 -48.09 5.22
CA HIS A 5 30.12 -48.47 4.15
C HIS A 5 29.46 -47.31 3.40
N HIS A 6 29.40 -47.46 2.08
CA HIS A 6 28.43 -46.78 1.22
C HIS A 6 26.99 -47.11 1.65
N CYS A 7 26.25 -46.10 2.10
CA CYS A 7 24.79 -46.18 2.14
C CYS A 7 24.25 -45.80 0.76
N ARG A 8 24.01 -46.81 -0.08
CA ARG A 8 23.17 -46.68 -1.28
C ARG A 8 21.72 -46.50 -0.81
N ILE A 9 21.19 -45.28 -0.91
CA ILE A 9 19.75 -45.07 -0.90
C ILE A 9 19.29 -45.31 -2.33
N GLY A 10 18.40 -46.29 -2.48
CA GLY A 10 17.88 -46.77 -3.76
C GLY A 10 17.22 -45.63 -4.55
N THR A 11 17.70 -45.47 -5.78
CA THR A 11 17.06 -44.77 -6.88
C THR A 11 15.75 -45.48 -7.21
N GLY A 12 14.65 -44.93 -6.71
CA GLY A 12 13.28 -45.39 -6.97
C GLY A 12 12.39 -44.27 -7.46
N TRP A 13 12.93 -43.38 -8.29
CA TRP A 13 12.18 -42.40 -9.08
C TRP A 13 12.90 -42.25 -10.43
N GLU A 14 12.85 -43.30 -11.24
CA GLU A 14 12.97 -43.13 -12.69
C GLU A 14 11.69 -42.41 -13.15
N VAL A 15 11.69 -41.08 -13.04
CA VAL A 15 10.80 -40.26 -13.85
C VAL A 15 11.28 -40.47 -15.27
N ALA A 16 10.54 -41.34 -15.96
CA ALA A 16 10.77 -41.74 -17.32
C ALA A 16 11.01 -40.51 -18.20
N ALA A 17 12.08 -40.59 -18.98
CA ALA A 17 12.44 -39.65 -20.01
C ALA A 17 11.34 -39.60 -21.09
N GLU A 18 10.46 -38.61 -21.00
CA GLU A 18 9.76 -38.04 -22.15
C GLU A 18 10.27 -36.60 -22.34
N PHE A 19 11.52 -36.51 -22.78
CA PHE A 19 12.14 -35.27 -23.23
C PHE A 19 12.04 -35.17 -24.76
N MET A 20 10.88 -34.72 -25.25
CA MET A 20 10.79 -33.88 -26.45
C MET A 20 9.52 -33.00 -26.37
N THR A 21 9.74 -31.70 -26.22
CA THR A 21 8.78 -30.57 -26.31
C THR A 21 7.75 -30.40 -25.18
N GLY A 22 8.20 -29.83 -24.05
CA GLY A 22 7.33 -29.07 -23.13
C GLY A 22 7.56 -29.36 -21.64
N ILE A 23 7.67 -28.31 -20.83
CA ILE A 23 7.60 -28.42 -19.36
C ILE A 23 6.20 -28.92 -18.96
N SER A 24 6.15 -30.00 -18.16
CA SER A 24 4.90 -30.62 -17.71
C SER A 24 4.04 -29.61 -16.92
N ALA A 25 2.71 -29.75 -16.99
CA ALA A 25 1.80 -28.88 -16.23
C ALA A 25 2.05 -28.97 -14.71
N ILE A 26 2.43 -30.16 -14.21
CA ILE A 26 2.77 -30.37 -12.81
C ILE A 26 4.03 -29.57 -12.43
N SER A 27 5.06 -29.63 -13.28
CA SER A 27 6.31 -28.87 -13.05
C SER A 27 6.06 -27.36 -13.03
N VAL A 28 5.19 -26.85 -13.90
CA VAL A 28 4.81 -25.43 -13.93
C VAL A 28 4.20 -25.00 -12.59
N GLU A 29 3.21 -25.73 -12.08
CA GLU A 29 2.56 -25.38 -10.82
C GLU A 29 3.49 -25.56 -9.62
N LEU A 30 4.38 -26.56 -9.63
CA LEU A 30 5.38 -26.73 -8.57
C LEU A 30 6.37 -25.55 -8.52
N VAL A 31 6.84 -25.07 -9.68
CA VAL A 31 7.73 -23.91 -9.76
C VAL A 31 6.99 -22.65 -9.32
N ARG A 32 5.78 -22.40 -9.84
CA ARG A 32 4.95 -21.25 -9.45
C ARG A 32 4.81 -21.15 -7.93
N ASN A 33 4.35 -22.22 -7.29
CA ASN A 33 4.14 -22.23 -5.83
C ASN A 33 5.47 -22.07 -5.08
N ALA A 34 6.57 -22.67 -5.55
CA ALA A 34 7.86 -22.51 -4.89
C ALA A 34 8.38 -21.06 -4.94
N VAL A 35 8.17 -20.34 -6.04
CA VAL A 35 8.57 -18.92 -6.16
C VAL A 35 7.69 -18.01 -5.30
N VAL A 36 6.38 -18.28 -5.22
CA VAL A 36 5.47 -17.57 -4.29
C VAL A 36 5.91 -17.77 -2.83
N VAL A 37 6.16 -19.02 -2.43
CA VAL A 37 6.65 -19.32 -1.07
C VAL A 37 7.99 -18.64 -0.80
N ALA A 38 8.88 -18.52 -1.79
CA ALA A 38 10.13 -17.78 -1.62
C ALA A 38 9.89 -16.30 -1.28
N ALA A 39 8.92 -15.64 -1.91
CA ALA A 39 8.53 -14.27 -1.58
C ALA A 39 7.91 -14.16 -0.18
N GLU A 40 7.04 -15.10 0.21
CA GLU A 40 6.46 -15.16 1.56
C GLU A 40 7.51 -15.36 2.65
N GLU A 41 8.55 -16.16 2.38
CA GLU A 41 9.67 -16.36 3.29
C GLU A 41 10.55 -15.11 3.43
N MET A 42 10.73 -14.35 2.36
CA MET A 42 11.38 -13.04 2.41
C MET A 42 10.59 -12.08 3.32
N SER A 43 9.27 -11.97 3.12
CA SER A 43 8.37 -11.15 3.96
C SER A 43 8.45 -11.56 5.44
N SER A 44 8.34 -12.87 5.70
CA SER A 44 8.52 -13.46 7.03
C SER A 44 9.86 -13.14 7.70
N THR A 45 10.93 -13.02 6.91
CA THR A 45 12.26 -12.65 7.40
C THR A 45 12.31 -11.18 7.79
N LEU A 46 11.76 -10.31 6.94
CA LEU A 46 11.66 -8.87 7.21
C LEU A 46 10.89 -8.61 8.50
N VAL A 47 9.68 -9.15 8.63
CA VAL A 47 8.82 -9.00 9.82
C VAL A 47 9.55 -9.44 11.10
N ARG A 48 10.27 -10.57 11.08
CA ARG A 48 10.95 -11.09 12.28
C ARG A 48 12.23 -10.36 12.65
N THR A 49 12.79 -9.55 11.75
CA THR A 49 14.10 -8.91 11.95
C THR A 49 14.04 -7.39 11.94
N ALA A 50 12.89 -6.80 11.61
CA ALA A 50 12.67 -5.35 11.65
C ALA A 50 12.66 -4.78 13.07
N HIS A 51 12.98 -3.48 13.16
CA HIS A 51 13.14 -2.72 14.40
C HIS A 51 11.98 -1.74 14.65
N ASN A 52 11.35 -1.24 13.58
CA ASN A 52 10.21 -0.33 13.63
C ASN A 52 8.86 -1.10 13.63
N PRO A 53 7.94 -0.82 14.59
CA PRO A 53 6.56 -1.35 14.55
C PRO A 53 5.84 -1.25 13.22
N LEU A 54 6.14 -0.19 12.45
CA LEU A 54 5.54 0.02 11.13
C LEU A 54 5.85 -1.14 10.17
N LEU A 55 7.00 -1.80 10.32
CA LEU A 55 7.38 -2.92 9.46
C LEU A 55 6.98 -4.28 10.05
N TYR A 56 7.18 -4.53 11.35
CA TYR A 56 6.90 -5.86 11.91
C TYR A 56 5.45 -6.10 12.32
N ASP A 57 4.68 -5.06 12.67
CA ASP A 57 3.26 -5.22 13.06
C ASP A 57 2.32 -4.66 11.98
N VAL A 58 2.57 -3.43 11.53
CA VAL A 58 1.71 -2.78 10.50
C VAL A 58 2.00 -3.32 9.10
N GLN A 59 3.22 -3.80 8.84
CA GLN A 59 3.64 -4.40 7.56
C GLN A 59 3.53 -3.42 6.39
N ASP A 60 3.96 -2.18 6.61
CA ASP A 60 4.11 -1.13 5.58
C ASP A 60 5.33 -1.41 4.69
N PHE A 61 5.25 -2.49 3.92
CA PHE A 61 6.26 -2.94 2.99
C PHE A 61 5.64 -3.74 1.82
N GLY A 62 6.43 -3.93 0.77
CA GLY A 62 6.13 -4.79 -0.38
C GLY A 62 7.34 -5.62 -0.73
N VAL A 63 7.12 -6.88 -1.11
CA VAL A 63 8.17 -7.86 -1.42
C VAL A 63 7.84 -8.53 -2.74
N GLY A 64 8.84 -8.67 -3.62
CA GLY A 64 8.65 -9.26 -4.94
C GLY A 64 9.89 -9.95 -5.49
N ILE A 65 9.64 -10.87 -6.42
CA ILE A 65 10.62 -11.58 -7.23
C ILE A 65 10.28 -11.29 -8.69
N MET A 66 11.28 -10.88 -9.48
CA MET A 66 11.09 -10.45 -10.86
C MET A 66 12.06 -11.15 -11.79
N SER A 67 11.65 -11.30 -13.06
CA SER A 67 12.52 -11.79 -14.12
C SER A 67 13.69 -10.82 -14.39
N PRO A 68 14.74 -11.24 -15.11
CA PRO A 68 15.79 -10.34 -15.58
C PRO A 68 15.28 -9.18 -16.45
N GLU A 69 14.14 -9.37 -17.12
CA GLU A 69 13.44 -8.35 -17.91
C GLU A 69 12.49 -7.47 -17.07
N GLY A 70 12.41 -7.70 -15.75
CA GLY A 70 11.58 -6.92 -14.84
C GLY A 70 10.12 -7.36 -14.76
N GLU A 71 9.75 -8.51 -15.33
CA GLU A 71 8.39 -9.04 -15.19
C GLU A 71 8.18 -9.58 -13.77
N SER A 72 7.09 -9.17 -13.10
CA SER A 72 6.76 -9.73 -11.79
C SER A 72 6.47 -11.24 -11.87
N TRP A 73 7.28 -12.04 -11.18
CA TRP A 73 7.13 -13.49 -11.08
C TRP A 73 6.25 -13.90 -9.91
N ALA A 74 6.47 -13.28 -8.75
CA ALA A 74 5.68 -13.47 -7.56
C ALA A 74 5.85 -12.29 -6.60
N ASP A 75 4.87 -12.10 -5.74
CA ASP A 75 4.88 -11.20 -4.61
C ASP A 75 4.48 -11.91 -3.32
N ALA A 76 4.72 -11.25 -2.19
CA ALA A 76 4.12 -11.61 -0.91
C ALA A 76 2.94 -10.66 -0.63
N PRO A 77 1.91 -11.13 0.12
CA PRO A 77 0.88 -10.23 0.64
C PRO A 77 1.50 -9.06 1.39
N GLY A 78 0.96 -7.87 1.15
CA GLY A 78 1.46 -6.60 1.68
C GLY A 78 0.84 -5.42 0.93
N MET A 79 1.52 -4.28 0.94
CA MET A 79 0.98 -3.08 0.30
C MET A 79 0.96 -3.19 -1.22
N THR A 80 -0.25 -3.19 -1.78
CA THR A 80 -0.44 -3.36 -3.23
C THR A 80 0.31 -2.31 -4.04
N VAL A 81 0.31 -1.06 -3.56
CA VAL A 81 1.04 0.04 -4.19
C VAL A 81 2.54 -0.24 -4.26
N PHE A 82 3.15 -0.75 -3.19
CA PHE A 82 4.59 -1.05 -3.12
C PHE A 82 4.96 -2.20 -4.04
N VAL A 83 4.18 -3.29 -3.99
CA VAL A 83 4.44 -4.47 -4.82
C VAL A 83 4.43 -4.11 -6.30
N GLY A 84 3.46 -3.31 -6.76
CA GLY A 84 3.36 -2.95 -8.18
C GLY A 84 4.43 -1.96 -8.68
N VAL A 85 5.18 -1.28 -7.80
CA VAL A 85 6.29 -0.40 -8.21
C VAL A 85 7.67 -1.08 -8.20
N LEU A 86 7.78 -2.29 -7.62
CA LEU A 86 9.06 -3.03 -7.57
C LEU A 86 9.62 -3.32 -8.97
N THR A 87 8.75 -3.68 -9.91
CA THR A 87 9.13 -3.95 -11.31
C THR A 87 9.79 -2.71 -11.92
N ARG A 88 9.15 -1.54 -11.78
CA ARG A 88 9.70 -0.27 -12.26
C ARG A 88 11.02 0.06 -11.56
N THR A 89 11.09 -0.09 -10.24
CA THR A 89 12.29 0.20 -9.45
C THR A 89 13.49 -0.62 -9.92
N VAL A 90 13.32 -1.93 -10.13
CA VAL A 90 14.38 -2.79 -10.68
C VAL A 90 14.76 -2.32 -12.08
N MET A 91 13.78 -2.06 -12.95
CA MET A 91 14.05 -1.67 -14.34
C MET A 91 14.71 -0.30 -14.48
N ALA A 92 14.41 0.66 -13.61
CA ALA A 92 15.14 1.93 -13.54
C ALA A 92 16.62 1.73 -13.20
N GLY A 93 16.91 0.76 -12.32
CA GLY A 93 18.27 0.32 -12.03
C GLY A 93 18.97 -0.31 -13.23
N VAL A 94 18.28 -1.22 -13.93
CA VAL A 94 18.80 -1.88 -15.14
C VAL A 94 19.07 -0.85 -16.24
N GLU A 95 18.19 0.13 -16.44
CA GLU A 95 18.38 1.26 -17.36
C GLU A 95 19.65 2.07 -17.02
N LYS A 96 19.90 2.30 -15.72
CA LYS A 96 21.06 3.07 -15.25
C LYS A 96 22.39 2.34 -15.45
N PHE A 97 22.45 1.05 -15.14
CA PHE A 97 23.71 0.30 -15.10
C PHE A 97 23.97 -0.57 -16.33
N GLY A 98 22.92 -0.92 -17.07
CA GLY A 98 22.94 -2.04 -18.00
C GLY A 98 23.12 -3.38 -17.28
N LEU A 99 22.78 -4.49 -17.95
CA LEU A 99 22.97 -5.82 -17.38
C LEU A 99 24.45 -6.13 -17.09
N ASP A 100 25.38 -5.58 -17.88
CA ASP A 100 26.83 -5.72 -17.69
C ASP A 100 27.36 -4.99 -16.44
N GLY A 101 26.61 -4.00 -15.93
CA GLY A 101 26.93 -3.25 -14.73
C GLY A 101 26.50 -3.93 -13.42
N ILE A 102 25.70 -5.00 -13.53
CA ILE A 102 25.10 -5.74 -12.42
C ILE A 102 25.88 -7.04 -12.20
N ARG A 103 26.31 -7.28 -10.96
CA ARG A 103 27.16 -8.42 -10.60
C ARG A 103 26.56 -9.22 -9.44
N ASP A 104 26.96 -10.48 -9.37
CA ASP A 104 26.66 -11.33 -8.22
C ASP A 104 27.18 -10.68 -6.92
N GLY A 105 26.35 -10.69 -5.88
CA GLY A 105 26.60 -10.03 -4.61
C GLY A 105 26.35 -8.52 -4.56
N ASP A 106 25.89 -7.88 -5.66
CA ASP A 106 25.42 -6.50 -5.60
C ASP A 106 24.11 -6.41 -4.79
N ILE A 107 23.92 -5.29 -4.07
CA ILE A 107 22.63 -4.88 -3.51
C ILE A 107 22.49 -3.39 -3.79
N PHE A 108 21.38 -2.98 -4.37
CA PHE A 108 21.11 -1.60 -4.73
C PHE A 108 20.08 -0.98 -3.80
N ILE A 109 20.13 0.33 -3.59
CA ILE A 109 19.15 1.12 -2.83
C ILE A 109 18.58 2.24 -3.68
N ALA A 110 17.26 2.45 -3.63
CA ALA A 110 16.58 3.50 -4.38
C ALA A 110 15.30 3.96 -3.68
N ASN A 111 15.03 5.25 -3.72
CA ASN A 111 13.77 5.86 -3.28
C ASN A 111 13.47 7.15 -4.06
N ASP A 112 14.19 7.42 -5.17
CA ASP A 112 13.89 8.57 -6.03
C ASP A 112 12.45 8.41 -6.58
N PRO A 113 11.50 9.28 -6.21
CA PRO A 113 10.11 9.13 -6.61
C PRO A 113 9.87 9.05 -8.11
N TYR A 114 10.71 9.74 -8.88
CA TYR A 114 10.56 9.82 -10.33
C TYR A 114 11.12 8.59 -11.05
N SER A 115 11.93 7.76 -10.37
CA SER A 115 12.44 6.49 -10.93
C SER A 115 11.80 5.26 -10.29
N THR A 116 11.35 5.36 -9.04
CA THR A 116 10.80 4.24 -8.28
C THR A 116 9.28 4.22 -8.30
N GLY A 117 8.62 5.38 -8.21
CA GLY A 117 7.15 5.46 -8.27
C GLY A 117 6.43 5.84 -6.96
N ASN A 118 7.15 5.98 -5.85
CA ASN A 118 6.58 6.25 -4.53
C ASN A 118 7.16 7.54 -3.93
N HIS A 119 6.78 7.90 -2.71
CA HIS A 119 7.46 8.99 -2.01
C HIS A 119 8.80 8.56 -1.40
N ILE A 120 9.58 9.54 -0.98
CA ILE A 120 10.99 9.35 -0.59
C ILE A 120 11.16 8.49 0.67
N SER A 121 10.15 8.37 1.52
CA SER A 121 10.20 7.55 2.73
C SER A 121 10.12 6.05 2.43
N ASP A 122 9.64 5.68 1.24
CA ASP A 122 9.54 4.30 0.78
C ASP A 122 10.86 3.86 0.15
N VAL A 123 11.75 3.30 0.96
CA VAL A 123 13.09 2.93 0.52
C VAL A 123 13.10 1.50 -0.01
N SER A 124 13.44 1.39 -1.29
CA SER A 124 13.56 0.14 -1.99
C SER A 124 14.99 -0.36 -1.99
N ILE A 125 15.17 -1.66 -1.77
CA ILE A 125 16.40 -2.36 -2.10
C ILE A 125 16.11 -3.54 -3.02
N TYR A 126 17.07 -3.87 -3.88
CA TYR A 126 16.97 -5.03 -4.75
C TYR A 126 18.33 -5.65 -5.00
N ALA A 127 18.34 -6.96 -5.25
CA ALA A 127 19.54 -7.73 -5.47
C ALA A 127 19.35 -8.72 -6.62
N PRO A 128 20.35 -8.90 -7.49
CA PRO A 128 20.32 -9.92 -8.53
C PRO A 128 20.52 -11.32 -7.92
N VAL A 129 19.84 -12.30 -8.48
CA VAL A 129 20.04 -13.72 -8.19
C VAL A 129 20.86 -14.32 -9.33
N PHE A 130 22.10 -14.72 -9.04
CA PHE A 130 22.96 -15.42 -9.99
C PHE A 130 23.03 -16.92 -9.71
N VAL A 131 22.95 -17.74 -10.75
CA VAL A 131 23.21 -19.17 -10.70
C VAL A 131 24.17 -19.51 -11.84
N ASP A 132 25.32 -20.12 -11.53
CA ASP A 132 26.38 -20.43 -12.51
C ASP A 132 26.78 -19.24 -13.41
N ARG A 133 26.82 -18.02 -12.83
CA ARG A 133 27.08 -16.73 -13.50
C ARG A 133 26.00 -16.26 -14.47
N HIS A 134 24.85 -16.91 -14.50
CA HIS A 134 23.66 -16.46 -15.21
C HIS A 134 22.75 -15.66 -14.27
N LEU A 135 22.34 -14.47 -14.70
CA LEU A 135 21.33 -13.67 -13.99
C LEU A 135 19.97 -14.35 -14.16
N LEU A 136 19.46 -14.93 -13.09
CA LEU A 136 18.21 -15.69 -13.09
C LEU A 136 17.00 -14.81 -12.81
N ALA A 137 17.11 -13.90 -11.85
CA ALA A 137 16.01 -13.09 -11.34
C ALA A 137 16.56 -11.88 -10.56
N PHE A 138 15.67 -10.99 -10.17
CA PHE A 138 15.89 -10.05 -9.08
C PHE A 138 14.99 -10.39 -7.90
N VAL A 139 15.43 -10.05 -6.70
CA VAL A 139 14.59 -9.97 -5.50
C VAL A 139 14.56 -8.53 -5.03
N ALA A 140 13.39 -8.02 -4.65
CA ALA A 140 13.22 -6.62 -4.30
C ALA A 140 12.25 -6.43 -3.13
N ILE A 141 12.50 -5.39 -2.35
CA ILE A 141 11.73 -5.01 -1.17
C ILE A 141 11.65 -3.50 -1.12
N THR A 142 10.44 -2.96 -0.98
CA THR A 142 10.19 -1.56 -0.62
C THR A 142 9.63 -1.54 0.80
N ALA A 143 10.16 -0.68 1.66
CA ALA A 143 9.68 -0.55 3.03
C ALA A 143 9.67 0.92 3.44
N HIS A 144 8.65 1.32 4.19
CA HIS A 144 8.58 2.67 4.71
C HIS A 144 9.54 2.87 5.89
N TRP A 145 10.48 3.80 5.75
CA TRP A 145 11.46 4.08 6.80
C TRP A 145 10.91 5.07 7.83
N ALA A 146 11.24 4.83 9.10
CA ALA A 146 10.80 5.69 10.22
C ALA A 146 11.30 7.15 10.10
N ASP A 147 12.39 7.38 9.38
CA ASP A 147 12.90 8.71 9.08
C ASP A 147 13.86 8.66 7.89
N ILE A 148 13.76 9.67 7.03
CA ILE A 148 14.59 9.84 5.84
C ILE A 148 15.28 11.20 5.81
N GLY A 149 15.36 11.89 6.96
CA GLY A 149 16.04 13.19 7.07
C GLY A 149 15.30 14.39 6.49
N GLY A 150 14.01 14.24 6.14
CA GLY A 150 13.18 15.33 5.62
C GLY A 150 12.90 16.45 6.63
N LYS A 151 12.16 17.47 6.21
CA LYS A 151 11.76 18.65 7.00
C LYS A 151 11.07 18.26 8.31
N ILE A 152 10.25 17.21 8.27
CA ILE A 152 9.48 16.71 9.41
C ILE A 152 9.84 15.24 9.69
N PRO A 153 9.93 14.81 10.96
CA PRO A 153 10.19 13.42 11.33
C PRO A 153 9.11 12.48 10.81
N GLY A 154 9.48 11.24 10.47
CA GLY A 154 8.51 10.26 9.99
C GLY A 154 8.20 10.35 8.51
N GLY A 155 8.83 11.27 7.78
CA GLY A 155 8.73 11.28 6.31
C GLY A 155 7.32 11.54 5.80
N TRP A 156 6.60 12.43 6.49
CA TRP A 156 5.27 12.88 6.10
C TRP A 156 5.04 14.36 6.42
N CYS A 157 5.40 15.19 5.45
CA CYS A 157 5.38 16.63 5.51
C CYS A 157 4.06 17.16 4.94
N PRO A 158 3.26 17.93 5.71
CA PRO A 158 1.99 18.42 5.22
C PRO A 158 2.16 19.59 4.23
N ASP A 159 3.33 20.22 4.18
CA ASP A 159 3.59 21.52 3.53
C ASP A 159 4.98 21.60 2.85
N SER A 160 5.54 20.49 2.35
CA SER A 160 6.76 20.55 1.52
C SER A 160 6.46 21.20 0.16
N VAL A 161 7.38 22.00 -0.35
CA VAL A 161 7.24 22.70 -1.66
C VAL A 161 8.14 22.12 -2.76
N ASP A 162 9.06 21.23 -2.38
CA ASP A 162 9.92 20.49 -3.28
C ASP A 162 10.36 19.17 -2.62
N VAL A 163 10.74 18.20 -3.45
CA VAL A 163 11.20 16.87 -2.98
C VAL A 163 12.47 16.93 -2.11
N TYR A 164 13.26 18.00 -2.19
CA TYR A 164 14.49 18.13 -1.39
C TYR A 164 14.19 18.47 0.08
N GLN A 165 13.00 19.00 0.36
CA GLN A 165 12.49 19.13 1.72
C GLN A 165 12.01 17.80 2.30
N GLU A 166 11.85 16.75 1.49
CA GLU A 166 11.25 15.48 1.91
C GLU A 166 12.31 14.49 2.43
N GLY A 167 13.58 14.64 2.05
CA GLY A 167 14.71 13.94 2.67
C GLY A 167 15.78 13.44 1.70
N ILE A 168 16.49 12.39 2.11
CA ILE A 168 17.60 11.80 1.35
C ILE A 168 17.05 11.02 0.15
N CYS A 169 17.55 11.32 -1.04
CA CYS A 169 17.18 10.66 -2.28
C CYS A 169 18.32 9.74 -2.75
N PHE A 170 18.01 8.47 -2.97
CA PHE A 170 18.84 7.41 -3.51
C PHE A 170 18.37 7.08 -4.93
N ALA A 171 19.27 7.17 -5.88
CA ALA A 171 19.02 6.98 -7.30
C ALA A 171 19.63 5.66 -7.79
N HIS A 172 19.42 4.56 -7.06
CA HIS A 172 20.00 3.22 -7.34
C HIS A 172 21.49 3.09 -7.00
N GLU A 173 21.97 3.68 -5.90
CA GLU A 173 23.35 3.48 -5.45
C GLU A 173 23.60 2.02 -5.05
N LYS A 174 24.84 1.54 -5.24
CA LYS A 174 25.26 0.24 -4.71
C LYS A 174 25.46 0.32 -3.21
N LEU A 175 24.55 -0.32 -2.47
CA LEU A 175 24.67 -0.58 -1.04
C LEU A 175 25.71 -1.67 -0.76
N PHE A 176 25.77 -2.68 -1.63
CA PHE A 176 26.85 -3.66 -1.72
C PHE A 176 27.37 -3.69 -3.16
N ASP A 177 28.69 -3.68 -3.34
CA ASP A 177 29.36 -3.89 -4.63
C ASP A 177 30.10 -5.25 -4.59
N ALA A 178 29.56 -6.22 -5.31
CA ALA A 178 30.05 -7.61 -5.36
C ALA A 178 30.33 -8.19 -3.95
N GLY A 179 29.35 -8.07 -3.05
CA GLY A 179 29.41 -8.57 -1.68
C GLY A 179 30.15 -7.69 -0.68
N LYS A 180 30.72 -6.55 -1.10
CA LYS A 180 31.39 -5.59 -0.19
C LYS A 180 30.44 -4.44 0.17
N PRO A 181 30.20 -4.17 1.46
CA PRO A 181 29.33 -3.07 1.89
C PRO A 181 29.95 -1.71 1.54
N ASN A 182 29.10 -0.77 1.13
CA ASN A 182 29.48 0.62 0.91
C ASN A 182 29.38 1.42 2.22
N GLU A 183 30.42 1.34 3.05
CA GLU A 183 30.47 1.98 4.38
C GLU A 183 30.19 3.50 4.34
N ALA A 184 30.57 4.18 3.26
CA ALA A 184 30.31 5.61 3.11
C ALA A 184 28.80 5.91 3.00
N LEU A 185 28.07 5.07 2.26
CA LEU A 185 26.62 5.20 2.12
C LEU A 185 25.89 4.91 3.44
N PHE A 186 26.30 3.86 4.16
CA PHE A 186 25.79 3.60 5.52
C PHE A 186 26.07 4.76 6.47
N GLY A 187 27.25 5.39 6.37
CA GLY A 187 27.60 6.60 7.12
C GLY A 187 26.73 7.80 6.79
N ILE A 188 26.41 8.01 5.50
CA ILE A 188 25.48 9.06 5.06
C ILE A 188 24.09 8.84 5.65
N ILE A 189 23.54 7.63 5.56
CA ILE A 189 22.23 7.28 6.14
C ILE A 189 22.22 7.55 7.64
N ARG A 190 23.24 7.07 8.36
CA ARG A 190 23.37 7.25 9.82
C ARG A 190 23.37 8.72 10.23
N CYS A 191 24.09 9.57 9.50
CA CYS A 191 24.27 10.98 9.86
C CYS A 191 23.09 11.87 9.48
N ASN A 192 22.22 11.43 8.58
CA ASN A 192 21.12 12.23 8.04
C ASN A 192 19.74 11.70 8.46
N THR A 193 19.68 10.78 9.43
CA THR A 193 18.42 10.26 9.97
C THR A 193 18.34 10.54 11.48
N ARG A 194 17.12 10.83 11.96
CA ARG A 194 16.85 11.15 13.37
C ARG A 194 16.92 9.92 14.28
N TYR A 195 16.60 8.74 13.74
CA TYR A 195 16.56 7.47 14.45
C TYR A 195 17.50 6.44 13.80
N PRO A 196 18.82 6.69 13.79
CA PRO A 196 19.75 5.93 12.97
C PRO A 196 19.80 4.43 13.31
N ASP A 197 19.69 4.05 14.58
CA ASP A 197 19.72 2.64 14.97
C ASP A 197 18.45 1.88 14.54
N MET A 198 17.30 2.58 14.48
CA MET A 198 16.05 2.02 13.98
C MET A 198 16.12 1.87 12.45
N VAL A 199 16.49 2.95 11.74
CA VAL A 199 16.60 2.96 10.28
C VAL A 199 17.64 1.96 9.77
N LEU A 200 18.83 1.92 10.37
CA LEU A 200 19.85 0.94 9.99
C LEU A 200 19.46 -0.48 10.39
N GLY A 201 18.69 -0.65 11.47
CA GLY A 201 18.09 -1.94 11.85
C GLY A 201 17.15 -2.46 10.76
N ASP A 202 16.21 -1.62 10.33
CA ASP A 202 15.25 -1.94 9.27
C ASP A 202 15.95 -2.17 7.91
N LEU A 203 16.95 -1.37 7.56
CA LEU A 203 17.75 -1.61 6.35
C LEU A 203 18.47 -2.97 6.40
N ASN A 204 19.01 -3.35 7.56
CA ASN A 204 19.60 -4.69 7.74
C ASN A 204 18.55 -5.80 7.65
N ALA A 205 17.32 -5.56 8.13
CA ALA A 205 16.21 -6.50 7.96
C ALA A 205 15.84 -6.67 6.48
N GLN A 206 15.78 -5.58 5.70
CA GLN A 206 15.61 -5.65 4.25
C GLN A 206 16.75 -6.45 3.59
N ILE A 207 18.02 -6.18 3.93
CA ILE A 207 19.17 -6.92 3.40
C ILE A 207 19.06 -8.42 3.70
N ALA A 208 18.68 -8.78 4.94
CA ALA A 208 18.49 -10.16 5.36
C ALA A 208 17.38 -10.85 4.54
N ALA A 209 16.25 -10.16 4.32
CA ALA A 209 15.15 -10.67 3.50
C ALA A 209 15.56 -10.84 2.02
N CYS A 210 16.28 -9.90 1.41
CA CYS A 210 16.84 -10.10 0.06
C CYS A 210 17.76 -11.32 -0.01
N ARG A 211 18.64 -11.52 0.98
CA ARG A 211 19.51 -12.70 1.04
C ARG A 211 18.71 -14.00 1.16
N GLN A 212 17.63 -14.00 1.95
CA GLN A 212 16.72 -15.14 2.05
C GLN A 212 16.09 -15.48 0.68
N GLY A 213 15.68 -14.45 -0.07
CA GLY A 213 15.15 -14.60 -1.43
C GLY A 213 16.16 -15.21 -2.39
N ILE A 214 17.40 -14.70 -2.40
CA ILE A 214 18.51 -15.24 -3.20
C ILE A 214 18.72 -16.72 -2.88
N GLU A 215 18.81 -17.08 -1.61
CA GLU A 215 19.02 -18.47 -1.18
C GLU A 215 17.90 -19.39 -1.68
N ARG A 216 16.64 -18.97 -1.54
CA ARG A 216 15.49 -19.75 -2.02
C ARG A 216 15.47 -19.90 -3.52
N MET A 217 15.71 -18.84 -4.27
CA MET A 217 15.74 -18.91 -5.73
C MET A 217 16.88 -19.83 -6.23
N CYS A 218 18.06 -19.76 -5.60
CA CYS A 218 19.15 -20.70 -5.88
C CYS A 218 18.78 -22.16 -5.58
N ALA A 219 18.10 -22.42 -4.45
CA ALA A 219 17.65 -23.77 -4.08
C ALA A 219 16.59 -24.32 -5.06
N ILE A 220 15.68 -23.47 -5.53
CA ILE A 220 14.68 -23.86 -6.55
C ILE A 220 15.39 -24.14 -7.89
N ALA A 221 16.31 -23.28 -8.31
CA ALA A 221 17.11 -23.46 -9.52
C ALA A 221 17.95 -24.76 -9.48
N ALA A 222 18.51 -25.12 -8.33
CA ALA A 222 19.25 -26.38 -8.17
C ALA A 222 18.38 -27.63 -8.43
N LYS A 223 17.06 -27.53 -8.21
CA LYS A 223 16.10 -28.62 -8.41
C LYS A 223 15.55 -28.68 -9.83
N PHE A 224 15.25 -27.53 -10.44
CA PHE A 224 14.53 -27.45 -11.73
C PHE A 224 15.40 -26.96 -12.90
N GLY A 225 16.63 -26.51 -12.64
CA GLY A 225 17.49 -25.82 -13.60
C GLY A 225 17.02 -24.38 -13.89
N CYS A 226 17.94 -23.49 -14.26
CA CYS A 226 17.60 -22.10 -14.59
C CYS A 226 16.65 -22.01 -15.78
N ASP A 227 16.96 -22.70 -16.88
CA ASP A 227 16.12 -22.69 -18.09
C ASP A 227 14.72 -23.24 -17.82
N GLY A 228 14.65 -24.32 -17.03
CA GLY A 228 13.38 -24.94 -16.65
C GLY A 228 12.52 -24.02 -15.77
N LEU A 229 13.14 -23.34 -14.81
CA LEU A 229 12.46 -22.35 -13.97
C LEU A 229 11.95 -21.16 -14.77
N SER A 230 12.82 -20.51 -15.57
CA SER A 230 12.44 -19.34 -16.36
C SER A 230 11.35 -19.66 -17.38
N ALA A 231 11.43 -20.81 -18.06
CA ALA A 231 10.39 -21.23 -19.00
C ALA A 231 9.08 -21.64 -18.30
N ALA A 232 9.14 -22.17 -17.07
CA ALA A 232 7.94 -22.42 -16.28
C ALA A 232 7.25 -21.11 -15.89
N MET A 233 8.00 -20.12 -15.37
CA MET A 233 7.45 -18.81 -14.98
C MET A 233 6.89 -18.05 -16.18
N ARG A 234 7.55 -18.07 -17.34
CA ARG A 234 6.99 -17.51 -18.57
C ARG A 234 5.63 -18.12 -18.92
N LYS A 235 5.51 -19.44 -18.82
CA LYS A 235 4.25 -20.15 -19.07
C LYS A 235 3.16 -19.82 -18.04
N VAL A 236 3.52 -19.53 -16.79
CA VAL A 236 2.57 -19.01 -15.78
C VAL A 236 2.07 -17.64 -16.21
N ILE A 237 2.97 -16.72 -16.52
CA ILE A 237 2.63 -15.35 -16.95
C ILE A 237 1.76 -15.35 -18.20
N ASP A 238 2.11 -16.13 -19.23
CA ASP A 238 1.33 -16.23 -20.47
C ASP A 238 -0.09 -16.78 -20.22
N ARG A 239 -0.23 -17.71 -19.28
CA ARG A 239 -1.54 -18.25 -18.89
C ARG A 239 -2.38 -17.22 -18.14
N THR A 240 -1.76 -16.46 -17.25
CA THR A 240 -2.41 -15.37 -16.51
C THR A 240 -2.85 -14.27 -17.48
N ASP A 241 -1.99 -13.82 -18.40
CA ASP A 241 -2.34 -12.82 -19.43
C ASP A 241 -3.50 -13.30 -20.30
N ALA A 242 -3.44 -14.53 -20.80
CA ALA A 242 -4.54 -15.09 -21.59
C ALA A 242 -5.84 -15.20 -20.78
N PHE A 243 -5.77 -15.44 -19.46
CA PHE A 243 -6.95 -15.45 -18.60
C PHE A 243 -7.51 -14.03 -18.41
N THR A 244 -6.67 -13.06 -18.05
CA THR A 244 -7.06 -11.67 -17.84
C THR A 244 -7.66 -11.05 -19.10
N ARG A 245 -7.04 -11.26 -20.27
CA ARG A 245 -7.58 -10.81 -21.57
C ARG A 245 -8.95 -11.38 -21.87
N ARG A 246 -9.19 -12.67 -21.58
CA ARG A 246 -10.52 -13.27 -21.71
C ARG A 246 -11.55 -12.61 -20.79
N ARG A 247 -11.17 -12.32 -19.53
CA ARG A 247 -12.04 -11.62 -18.58
C ARG A 247 -12.36 -10.20 -19.03
N ILE A 248 -11.41 -9.49 -19.62
CA ILE A 248 -11.61 -8.14 -20.18
C ILE A 248 -12.53 -8.21 -21.41
N ALA A 249 -12.35 -9.18 -22.30
CA ALA A 249 -13.18 -9.35 -23.50
C ALA A 249 -14.65 -9.71 -23.22
N GLU A 250 -14.98 -10.10 -21.99
CA GLU A 250 -16.37 -10.28 -21.54
C GLU A 250 -17.03 -8.96 -21.10
N LEU A 251 -16.24 -7.90 -20.88
CA LEU A 251 -16.74 -6.57 -20.52
C LEU A 251 -17.31 -5.87 -21.76
N PRO A 252 -18.33 -5.00 -21.61
CA PRO A 252 -18.78 -4.17 -22.70
C PRO A 252 -17.70 -3.14 -23.09
N ASP A 253 -17.38 -3.07 -24.38
CA ASP A 253 -16.55 -1.99 -24.93
C ASP A 253 -17.17 -0.61 -24.64
N GLY A 254 -16.35 0.37 -24.31
CA GLY A 254 -16.81 1.71 -24.00
C GLY A 254 -15.81 2.56 -23.22
N LEU A 255 -16.08 3.87 -23.19
CA LEU A 255 -15.31 4.85 -22.44
C LEU A 255 -16.07 5.30 -21.20
N HIS A 256 -15.44 5.17 -20.04
CA HIS A 256 -16.01 5.54 -18.75
C HIS A 256 -15.14 6.59 -18.07
N THR A 257 -15.65 7.82 -18.00
CA THR A 257 -14.98 8.94 -17.34
C THR A 257 -15.59 9.23 -15.98
N VAL A 258 -14.72 9.35 -14.98
CA VAL A 258 -15.07 9.70 -13.59
C VAL A 258 -14.07 10.71 -13.07
N SER A 259 -14.51 11.59 -12.17
CA SER A 259 -13.65 12.57 -11.54
C SER A 259 -14.01 12.77 -10.08
N MET A 260 -13.02 13.26 -9.32
CA MET A 260 -13.17 13.61 -7.92
C MET A 260 -12.33 14.85 -7.62
N LYS A 261 -12.83 15.68 -6.71
CA LYS A 261 -12.14 16.90 -6.28
C LYS A 261 -11.39 16.63 -4.97
N LEU A 262 -10.15 17.07 -4.90
CA LEU A 262 -9.36 17.12 -3.66
C LEU A 262 -9.38 18.54 -3.09
N ASP A 263 -9.08 18.66 -1.81
CA ASP A 263 -9.31 19.88 -1.06
C ASP A 263 -8.17 20.88 -1.25
N ARG A 264 -6.97 20.59 -0.71
CA ARG A 264 -5.84 21.54 -0.71
C ARG A 264 -4.53 20.77 -0.85
N ASP A 265 -3.47 21.47 -1.22
CA ASP A 265 -2.13 20.86 -1.31
C ASP A 265 -1.23 21.20 -0.11
N GLY A 266 -1.72 21.95 0.89
CA GLY A 266 -0.95 22.34 2.06
C GLY A 266 -0.06 23.58 1.87
N VAL A 267 0.03 24.10 0.65
CA VAL A 267 0.76 25.33 0.31
C VAL A 267 -0.19 26.40 -0.23
N THR A 268 -1.19 25.97 -1.00
CA THR A 268 -2.27 26.78 -1.55
C THR A 268 -3.63 26.29 -1.05
N ASP A 269 -4.59 27.22 -0.98
CA ASP A 269 -5.98 26.91 -0.64
C ASP A 269 -6.83 26.53 -1.87
N GLU A 270 -6.20 26.32 -3.02
CA GLU A 270 -6.88 26.00 -4.27
C GLU A 270 -7.20 24.50 -4.35
N PRO A 271 -8.47 24.13 -4.52
CA PRO A 271 -8.80 22.75 -4.78
C PRO A 271 -8.45 22.36 -6.22
N PHE A 272 -8.28 21.06 -6.42
CA PHE A 272 -7.87 20.48 -7.68
C PHE A 272 -8.61 19.17 -7.93
N SER A 273 -8.58 18.69 -9.16
CA SER A 273 -9.35 17.52 -9.57
C SER A 273 -8.47 16.47 -10.23
N VAL A 274 -8.84 15.22 -10.00
CA VAL A 274 -8.34 14.05 -10.75
C VAL A 274 -9.49 13.52 -11.59
N GLN A 275 -9.23 13.28 -12.86
CA GLN A 275 -10.16 12.67 -13.79
C GLN A 275 -9.52 11.42 -14.38
N LEU A 276 -10.20 10.29 -14.24
CA LEU A 276 -9.79 9.01 -14.82
C LEU A 276 -10.74 8.69 -15.97
N ALA A 277 -10.16 8.32 -17.11
CA ALA A 277 -10.87 7.80 -18.26
C ALA A 277 -10.42 6.34 -18.49
N LEU A 278 -11.36 5.40 -18.34
CA LEU A 278 -11.12 3.97 -18.55
C LEU A 278 -11.87 3.51 -19.79
N ALA A 279 -11.13 3.10 -20.81
CA ALA A 279 -11.67 2.53 -22.04
C ALA A 279 -11.49 1.01 -22.08
N VAL A 280 -12.58 0.27 -22.27
CA VAL A 280 -12.53 -1.15 -22.62
C VAL A 280 -12.55 -1.25 -24.14
N GLU A 281 -11.53 -1.88 -24.72
CA GLU A 281 -11.35 -2.06 -26.16
C GLU A 281 -10.99 -3.52 -26.47
N GLY A 282 -12.00 -4.35 -26.73
CA GLY A 282 -11.81 -5.78 -26.93
C GLY A 282 -11.24 -6.44 -25.67
N ASP A 283 -9.99 -6.87 -25.71
CA ASP A 283 -9.33 -7.57 -24.61
C ASP A 283 -8.37 -6.69 -23.78
N THR A 284 -8.41 -5.38 -24.00
CA THR A 284 -7.48 -4.40 -23.41
C THR A 284 -8.23 -3.29 -22.67
N ILE A 285 -7.71 -2.88 -21.52
CA ILE A 285 -8.16 -1.69 -20.79
C ILE A 285 -7.13 -0.58 -21.01
N ARG A 286 -7.56 0.55 -21.59
CA ARG A 286 -6.75 1.76 -21.69
C ARG A 286 -7.15 2.75 -20.60
N VAL A 287 -6.16 3.36 -19.97
CA VAL A 287 -6.38 4.35 -18.92
C VAL A 287 -5.65 5.64 -19.24
N SER A 288 -6.39 6.75 -19.25
CA SER A 288 -5.82 8.09 -19.35
C SER A 288 -6.35 9.02 -18.25
N PHE A 289 -5.71 10.18 -18.12
CA PHE A 289 -6.00 11.15 -17.08
C PHE A 289 -6.33 12.55 -17.62
N ASP A 290 -6.82 12.61 -18.87
CA ASP A 290 -7.22 13.86 -19.50
C ASP A 290 -8.23 14.61 -18.63
N GLY A 291 -7.97 15.89 -18.36
CA GLY A 291 -8.77 16.71 -17.45
C GLY A 291 -8.33 16.67 -15.98
N THR A 292 -7.29 15.91 -15.65
CA THR A 292 -6.62 16.00 -14.35
C THR A 292 -5.83 17.31 -14.21
N SER A 293 -5.75 17.82 -12.99
CA SER A 293 -5.04 19.07 -12.70
C SER A 293 -3.51 18.92 -12.85
N PRO A 294 -2.79 20.00 -13.17
CA PRO A 294 -1.33 20.03 -13.15
C PRO A 294 -0.76 19.65 -11.78
N SER A 295 0.53 19.30 -11.74
CA SER A 295 1.24 19.06 -10.48
C SER A 295 1.05 20.23 -9.50
N ARG A 296 0.84 19.88 -8.24
CA ARG A 296 0.61 20.82 -7.15
C ARG A 296 1.93 21.34 -6.57
N PRO A 297 1.98 22.60 -6.12
CA PRO A 297 3.14 23.15 -5.41
C PRO A 297 3.37 22.51 -4.03
N GLY A 298 2.33 21.93 -3.41
CA GLY A 298 2.46 21.17 -2.15
C GLY A 298 2.50 19.65 -2.36
N PRO A 299 2.70 18.83 -1.30
CA PRO A 299 3.11 17.42 -1.43
C PRO A 299 2.04 16.45 -1.91
N VAL A 300 0.87 16.96 -2.30
CA VAL A 300 -0.24 16.12 -2.78
C VAL A 300 -0.07 15.89 -4.28
N ASN A 301 0.99 15.17 -4.62
CA ASN A 301 1.25 14.64 -5.95
C ASN A 301 1.56 13.14 -5.85
N CYS A 302 1.13 12.37 -6.84
CA CYS A 302 1.36 10.93 -6.92
C CYS A 302 2.22 10.60 -8.14
N PRO A 303 3.42 10.04 -7.97
CA PRO A 303 4.20 9.55 -9.10
C PRO A 303 3.42 8.52 -9.92
N GLU A 304 3.68 8.51 -11.23
CA GLU A 304 2.92 7.76 -12.23
C GLU A 304 2.87 6.25 -11.94
N TYR A 305 3.97 5.67 -11.46
CA TYR A 305 4.02 4.22 -11.24
C TYR A 305 3.21 3.77 -10.02
N ALA A 306 3.05 4.59 -8.99
CA ALA A 306 2.07 4.32 -7.93
C ALA A 306 0.64 4.34 -8.49
N VAL A 307 0.36 5.24 -9.45
CA VAL A 307 -0.95 5.29 -10.14
C VAL A 307 -1.18 4.02 -10.96
N HIS A 308 -0.17 3.55 -11.71
CA HIS A 308 -0.25 2.27 -12.42
C HIS A 308 -0.53 1.12 -11.45
N SER A 309 0.18 1.07 -10.33
CA SER A 309 0.09 0.02 -9.33
C SER A 309 -1.32 -0.10 -8.75
N VAL A 310 -1.90 1.01 -8.27
CA VAL A 310 -3.25 0.98 -7.65
C VAL A 310 -4.36 0.66 -8.65
N ILE A 311 -4.25 1.13 -9.89
CA ILE A 311 -5.25 0.83 -10.93
C ILE A 311 -5.19 -0.63 -11.34
N ARG A 312 -3.97 -1.16 -11.53
CA ARG A 312 -3.74 -2.59 -11.80
C ARG A 312 -4.33 -3.45 -10.68
N ALA A 313 -4.08 -3.09 -9.42
CA ALA A 313 -4.61 -3.79 -8.26
C ALA A 313 -6.15 -3.75 -8.21
N ALA A 314 -6.77 -2.60 -8.48
CA ALA A 314 -8.23 -2.47 -8.51
C ALA A 314 -8.87 -3.32 -9.61
N VAL A 315 -8.34 -3.26 -10.84
CA VAL A 315 -8.81 -4.07 -11.97
C VAL A 315 -8.66 -5.57 -11.66
N LYS A 316 -7.50 -5.99 -11.14
CA LYS A 316 -7.28 -7.39 -10.73
C LYS A 316 -8.25 -7.80 -9.63
N GLY A 317 -8.47 -6.97 -8.61
CA GLY A 317 -9.42 -7.24 -7.53
C GLY A 317 -10.85 -7.48 -8.03
N VAL A 318 -11.25 -6.77 -9.09
CA VAL A 318 -12.58 -6.95 -9.70
C VAL A 318 -12.61 -8.15 -10.65
N LEU A 319 -11.56 -8.42 -11.43
CA LEU A 319 -11.58 -9.46 -12.48
C LEU A 319 -11.11 -10.85 -11.99
N SER A 320 -10.09 -10.90 -11.14
CA SER A 320 -9.36 -12.11 -10.71
C SER A 320 -8.88 -12.06 -9.24
N PRO A 321 -9.78 -11.92 -8.25
CA PRO A 321 -9.39 -11.69 -6.85
C PRO A 321 -8.75 -12.87 -6.12
N GLN A 322 -8.87 -14.11 -6.62
CA GLN A 322 -8.49 -15.32 -5.88
C GLN A 322 -7.10 -15.88 -6.24
N GLU A 323 -6.54 -15.46 -7.37
CA GLU A 323 -5.25 -15.97 -7.84
C GLU A 323 -4.10 -15.04 -7.38
N PRO A 324 -2.93 -15.59 -6.99
CA PRO A 324 -1.70 -14.82 -6.80
C PRO A 324 -1.38 -13.94 -8.01
N ALA A 325 -0.89 -12.73 -7.76
CA ALA A 325 -0.54 -11.79 -8.81
C ALA A 325 0.77 -12.17 -9.51
N ASN A 326 0.83 -11.89 -10.81
CA ASN A 326 2.07 -11.84 -11.58
C ASN A 326 1.92 -10.87 -12.76
N GLU A 327 2.98 -10.67 -13.53
CA GLU A 327 2.98 -9.71 -14.65
C GLU A 327 1.83 -9.93 -15.65
N GLY A 328 1.37 -11.17 -15.83
CA GLY A 328 0.28 -11.51 -16.72
C GLY A 328 -1.05 -10.84 -16.36
N ASP A 329 -1.28 -10.50 -15.08
CA ASP A 329 -2.48 -9.78 -14.67
C ASP A 329 -2.53 -8.34 -15.21
N PHE A 330 -1.40 -7.80 -15.65
CA PHE A 330 -1.23 -6.36 -15.87
C PHE A 330 -0.94 -5.99 -17.33
N LYS A 331 -0.49 -6.95 -18.16
CA LYS A 331 -0.12 -6.73 -19.57
C LYS A 331 -1.23 -6.15 -20.44
N ALA A 332 -2.49 -6.45 -20.11
CA ALA A 332 -3.67 -5.95 -20.83
C ALA A 332 -4.18 -4.58 -20.34
N ILE A 333 -3.50 -3.98 -19.34
CA ILE A 333 -3.83 -2.67 -18.79
C ILE A 333 -2.76 -1.69 -19.22
N VAL A 334 -3.12 -0.81 -20.15
CA VAL A 334 -2.18 0.15 -20.76
C VAL A 334 -2.52 1.57 -20.32
N PHE A 335 -1.49 2.37 -20.10
CA PHE A 335 -1.59 3.71 -19.56
C PHE A 335 -1.12 4.73 -20.59
N ASP A 336 -1.85 5.85 -20.66
CA ASP A 336 -1.50 7.04 -21.43
C ASP A 336 -1.60 8.24 -20.50
N ILE A 337 -0.47 8.58 -19.88
CA ILE A 337 -0.40 9.60 -18.84
C ILE A 337 0.58 10.68 -19.27
N GLU A 338 0.05 11.89 -19.49
CA GLU A 338 0.90 13.05 -19.79
C GLU A 338 1.75 13.42 -18.56
N PRO A 339 3.04 13.76 -18.71
CA PRO A 339 3.87 14.22 -17.61
C PRO A 339 3.46 15.62 -17.12
N GLY A 340 3.61 15.88 -15.82
CA GLY A 340 3.35 17.21 -15.23
C GLY A 340 1.93 17.38 -14.68
N LEU A 341 1.17 16.30 -14.56
CA LEU A 341 -0.10 16.26 -13.82
C LEU A 341 0.17 15.98 -12.33
N CYS A 342 -0.82 16.18 -11.46
CA CYS A 342 -0.69 15.78 -10.06
C CYS A 342 -0.57 14.25 -9.88
N ILE A 343 -0.85 13.46 -10.92
CA ILE A 343 -0.70 12.00 -10.98
C ILE A 343 0.53 11.54 -11.79
N SER A 344 1.34 12.49 -12.27
CA SER A 344 2.59 12.27 -13.01
C SER A 344 3.61 13.41 -12.78
N PRO A 345 3.83 13.81 -11.51
CA PRO A 345 4.67 14.93 -11.17
C PRO A 345 6.09 14.79 -11.70
N GLN A 346 6.69 15.91 -12.06
CA GLN A 346 8.07 15.99 -12.51
C GLN A 346 8.93 16.66 -11.46
N ARG A 347 10.22 16.29 -11.40
CA ARG A 347 11.18 16.93 -10.50
C ARG A 347 11.18 18.46 -10.71
N PRO A 348 11.11 19.28 -9.65
CA PRO A 348 11.28 18.96 -8.23
C PRO A 348 9.98 18.85 -7.41
N ALA A 349 8.82 18.59 -8.04
CA ALA A 349 7.54 18.58 -7.34
C ALA A 349 7.52 17.63 -6.12
N PRO A 350 7.04 18.09 -4.95
CA PRO A 350 6.96 17.29 -3.72
C PRO A 350 5.89 16.18 -3.83
N VAL A 351 6.14 15.02 -3.23
CA VAL A 351 5.28 13.83 -3.36
C VAL A 351 4.98 13.13 -2.03
N ASP A 352 5.35 13.72 -0.88
CA ASP A 352 5.28 13.03 0.40
C ASP A 352 3.88 12.52 0.78
N SER A 353 2.85 13.19 0.26
CA SER A 353 1.45 12.86 0.52
C SER A 353 0.77 12.13 -0.66
N TYR A 354 1.54 11.39 -1.47
CA TYR A 354 1.02 10.69 -2.64
C TYR A 354 -0.14 9.73 -2.33
N GLY A 355 -0.13 9.09 -1.16
CA GLY A 355 -1.10 8.06 -0.76
C GLY A 355 -2.57 8.51 -0.83
N TYR A 356 -2.85 9.81 -0.63
CA TYR A 356 -4.19 10.37 -0.79
C TYR A 356 -4.68 10.28 -2.24
N LEU A 357 -3.80 10.64 -3.18
CA LEU A 357 -4.08 10.56 -4.60
C LEU A 357 -4.09 9.11 -5.09
N SER A 358 -3.23 8.25 -4.55
CA SER A 358 -3.28 6.82 -4.82
C SER A 358 -4.65 6.23 -4.44
N ASN A 359 -5.20 6.61 -3.28
CA ASN A 359 -6.53 6.17 -2.85
C ASN A 359 -7.65 6.78 -3.72
N VAL A 360 -7.50 8.04 -4.18
CA VAL A 360 -8.40 8.64 -5.18
C VAL A 360 -8.38 7.86 -6.50
N CYS A 361 -7.21 7.49 -7.02
CA CYS A 361 -7.09 6.69 -8.24
C CYS A 361 -7.74 5.31 -8.09
N TRP A 362 -7.58 4.66 -6.93
CA TRP A 362 -8.32 3.44 -6.58
C TRP A 362 -9.84 3.66 -6.64
N GLU A 363 -10.35 4.66 -5.92
CA GLU A 363 -11.78 4.98 -5.87
C GLU A 363 -12.36 5.28 -7.27
N LEU A 364 -11.67 6.10 -8.06
CA LEU A 364 -12.09 6.40 -9.43
C LEU A 364 -12.13 5.13 -10.29
N THR A 365 -11.15 4.24 -10.15
CA THR A 365 -11.16 2.96 -10.86
C THR A 365 -12.36 2.11 -10.45
N MET A 366 -12.64 2.01 -9.16
CA MET A 366 -13.81 1.28 -8.66
C MET A 366 -15.13 1.87 -9.17
N ARG A 367 -15.26 3.21 -9.21
CA ARG A 367 -16.44 3.89 -9.77
C ARG A 367 -16.60 3.66 -11.28
N ALA A 368 -15.51 3.66 -12.04
CA ALA A 368 -15.54 3.35 -13.45
C ALA A 368 -15.97 1.89 -13.68
N LEU A 369 -15.36 0.94 -12.95
CA LEU A 369 -15.67 -0.48 -13.01
C LEU A 369 -17.10 -0.79 -12.55
N ALA A 370 -17.64 -0.06 -11.57
CA ALA A 370 -19.03 -0.19 -11.13
C ALA A 370 -20.05 0.14 -12.24
N ARG A 371 -19.69 1.03 -13.19
CA ARG A 371 -20.52 1.31 -14.38
C ARG A 371 -20.45 0.22 -15.44
N ILE A 372 -19.34 -0.53 -15.47
CA ILE A 372 -19.08 -1.61 -16.44
C ILE A 372 -19.65 -2.94 -15.93
N LEU A 373 -19.50 -3.22 -14.63
CA LEU A 373 -19.94 -4.43 -13.93
C LEU A 373 -20.81 -4.06 -12.71
N PRO A 374 -22.07 -3.64 -12.91
CA PRO A 374 -22.93 -3.17 -11.82
C PRO A 374 -23.16 -4.21 -10.71
N GLU A 375 -23.11 -5.50 -11.02
CA GLU A 375 -23.26 -6.58 -10.06
C GLU A 375 -22.08 -6.73 -9.09
N ARG A 376 -20.92 -6.15 -9.42
CA ARG A 376 -19.72 -6.08 -8.57
C ARG A 376 -19.48 -4.69 -7.99
N ALA A 377 -20.40 -3.76 -8.19
CA ALA A 377 -20.29 -2.40 -7.71
C ALA A 377 -20.19 -2.33 -6.17
N VAL A 378 -19.36 -1.40 -5.73
CA VAL A 378 -19.18 -1.00 -4.33
C VAL A 378 -19.46 0.49 -4.24
N ALA A 379 -20.09 0.93 -3.15
CA ALA A 379 -20.12 2.35 -2.81
C ALA A 379 -18.71 2.86 -2.47
N GLY A 380 -18.57 4.17 -2.27
CA GLY A 380 -17.25 4.76 -2.00
C GLY A 380 -16.69 4.40 -0.63
N GLY A 381 -15.37 4.25 -0.54
CA GLY A 381 -14.63 4.00 0.71
C GLY A 381 -14.20 5.28 1.44
N GLY A 382 -13.70 5.15 2.67
CA GLY A 382 -13.13 6.25 3.43
C GLY A 382 -11.71 6.62 2.99
N GLN A 383 -11.36 7.89 3.07
CA GLN A 383 -10.02 8.39 2.72
C GLN A 383 -8.99 8.05 3.82
N LEU A 384 -7.73 7.85 3.42
CA LEU A 384 -6.59 7.61 4.30
C LEU A 384 -6.52 8.66 5.41
N CYS A 385 -6.23 8.20 6.63
CA CYS A 385 -6.09 9.04 7.81
C CYS A 385 -4.98 8.47 8.67
N MET A 386 -4.01 9.29 9.07
CA MET A 386 -2.89 8.86 9.89
C MET A 386 -2.38 10.05 10.71
N PRO A 387 -2.13 9.88 12.01
CA PRO A 387 -1.24 10.75 12.76
C PRO A 387 0.21 10.28 12.66
N THR A 388 1.12 11.23 12.49
CA THR A 388 2.53 11.06 12.87
C THR A 388 2.78 11.79 14.17
N ILE A 389 3.03 11.05 15.25
CA ILE A 389 3.28 11.59 16.59
C ILE A 389 4.77 11.51 16.85
N SER A 390 5.43 12.63 17.10
CA SER A 390 6.88 12.62 17.25
C SER A 390 7.41 13.63 18.25
N ARG A 391 8.64 13.39 18.67
CA ARG A 391 9.46 14.34 19.42
C ARG A 391 10.91 14.19 19.00
N VAL A 392 11.53 15.30 18.63
CA VAL A 392 12.94 15.31 18.18
C VAL A 392 13.85 16.02 19.17
N ASP A 393 13.34 17.07 19.82
CA ASP A 393 14.16 17.92 20.67
C ASP A 393 14.57 17.19 21.96
N PRO A 394 15.87 16.89 22.13
CA PRO A 394 16.35 16.09 23.24
C PRO A 394 16.20 16.77 24.60
N ARG A 395 15.91 18.08 24.64
CA ARG A 395 15.62 18.80 25.90
C ARG A 395 14.39 18.27 26.61
N PHE A 396 13.48 17.64 25.87
CA PHE A 396 12.25 17.06 26.40
C PHE A 396 12.34 15.55 26.67
N GLY A 397 13.46 14.89 26.32
CA GLY A 397 13.69 13.46 26.57
C GLY A 397 14.15 12.70 25.32
N THR A 398 14.00 11.38 25.35
CA THR A 398 14.38 10.50 24.22
C THR A 398 13.51 10.83 22.99
N PRO A 399 14.13 11.08 21.82
CA PRO A 399 13.40 11.25 20.58
C PRO A 399 12.61 10.00 20.20
N PHE A 400 11.45 10.17 19.58
CA PHE A 400 10.66 9.07 19.04
C PHE A 400 9.78 9.55 17.88
N VAL A 401 9.35 8.60 17.05
CA VAL A 401 8.34 8.81 16.01
C VAL A 401 7.38 7.63 16.01
N VAL A 402 6.11 7.93 15.83
CA VAL A 402 5.03 6.96 15.65
C VAL A 402 4.27 7.36 14.39
N ALA A 403 4.22 6.47 13.42
CA ALA A 403 3.23 6.51 12.35
C ALA A 403 2.17 5.45 12.67
N ASP A 404 0.90 5.86 12.77
CA ASP A 404 -0.21 4.96 13.16
C ASP A 404 -1.37 5.07 12.16
N PRO A 405 -1.20 4.56 10.93
CA PRO A 405 -2.25 4.64 9.91
C PRO A 405 -3.54 4.01 10.44
N LEU A 406 -4.64 4.76 10.32
CA LEU A 406 -5.93 4.34 10.85
C LEU A 406 -6.79 3.74 9.76
N ASP A 407 -7.34 2.56 10.05
CA ASP A 407 -8.29 1.92 9.18
C ASP A 407 -9.55 2.76 8.94
N VAL A 408 -10.18 2.54 7.80
CA VAL A 408 -11.36 3.30 7.36
C VAL A 408 -12.59 2.41 7.23
N GLY A 409 -13.74 3.05 7.04
CA GLY A 409 -14.96 2.38 6.59
C GLY A 409 -14.98 2.21 5.07
N ASN A 410 -15.37 1.04 4.59
CA ASN A 410 -15.46 0.75 3.16
C ASN A 410 -16.90 0.85 2.66
N GLY A 411 -17.08 1.11 1.38
CA GLY A 411 -18.42 1.22 0.80
C GLY A 411 -19.25 -0.04 0.92
N ALA A 412 -20.55 0.15 1.11
CA ALA A 412 -21.54 -0.91 1.04
C ALA A 412 -21.56 -1.58 -0.34
N ARG A 413 -21.97 -2.85 -0.37
CA ARG A 413 -22.19 -3.62 -1.60
C ARG A 413 -23.68 -3.72 -1.85
N MET A 414 -24.08 -4.05 -3.08
CA MET A 414 -25.50 -4.29 -3.40
C MET A 414 -26.18 -5.29 -2.44
N ALA A 415 -25.43 -6.34 -2.03
CA ALA A 415 -25.93 -7.45 -1.24
C ALA A 415 -25.41 -7.52 0.22
N SER A 416 -24.53 -6.60 0.65
CA SER A 416 -24.01 -6.63 2.02
C SER A 416 -23.60 -5.25 2.52
N ASP A 417 -23.61 -5.08 3.84
CA ASP A 417 -22.96 -3.95 4.51
C ASP A 417 -21.46 -3.88 4.11
N GLY A 418 -20.90 -2.68 4.19
CA GLY A 418 -19.51 -2.39 3.86
C GLY A 418 -18.55 -2.89 4.96
N PRO A 419 -17.39 -3.45 4.60
CA PRO A 419 -16.36 -3.79 5.57
C PRO A 419 -15.90 -2.59 6.39
N THR A 420 -15.62 -2.79 7.67
CA THR A 420 -14.95 -1.80 8.53
C THR A 420 -13.52 -2.24 8.79
N MET A 421 -12.68 -1.32 9.23
CA MET A 421 -11.30 -1.59 9.64
C MET A 421 -10.43 -2.19 8.53
N ALA A 422 -10.47 -1.58 7.33
CA ALA A 422 -9.54 -1.93 6.26
C ALA A 422 -9.32 -0.74 5.33
N ILE A 423 -8.11 -0.61 4.76
CA ILE A 423 -7.77 0.37 3.73
C ILE A 423 -7.41 -0.40 2.44
N PRO A 424 -8.34 -0.60 1.50
CA PRO A 424 -8.14 -1.51 0.36
C PRO A 424 -6.91 -1.18 -0.50
N VAL A 425 -6.63 0.11 -0.73
CA VAL A 425 -5.45 0.53 -1.50
C VAL A 425 -4.13 0.12 -0.82
N MET A 426 -4.13 -0.02 0.50
CA MET A 426 -2.98 -0.48 1.28
C MET A 426 -2.92 -2.00 1.41
N GLY A 427 -3.95 -2.75 0.99
CA GLY A 427 -3.94 -4.22 1.06
C GLY A 427 -4.04 -4.75 2.50
N ASP A 428 -3.29 -5.82 2.78
CA ASP A 428 -3.33 -6.55 4.05
C ASP A 428 -2.38 -5.93 5.09
N VAL A 429 -2.74 -4.75 5.60
CA VAL A 429 -1.95 -3.96 6.57
C VAL A 429 -2.65 -3.98 7.93
N PRO A 430 -2.12 -4.69 8.95
CA PRO A 430 -2.69 -4.68 10.29
C PRO A 430 -2.55 -3.30 10.97
N ASN A 431 -3.42 -3.01 11.92
CA ASN A 431 -3.30 -1.82 12.76
C ASN A 431 -2.28 -2.01 13.90
N MET A 432 -1.71 -0.90 14.41
CA MET A 432 -0.77 -0.98 15.54
C MET A 432 -1.48 -1.38 16.85
N PRO A 433 -1.06 -2.46 17.54
CA PRO A 433 -1.65 -2.86 18.82
C PRO A 433 -1.53 -1.77 19.90
N VAL A 434 -2.58 -1.61 20.72
CA VAL A 434 -2.60 -0.63 21.83
C VAL A 434 -1.46 -0.85 22.81
N GLU A 435 -1.25 -2.11 23.24
CA GLU A 435 -0.22 -2.45 24.23
C GLU A 435 1.19 -2.12 23.71
N LEU A 436 1.44 -2.32 22.42
CA LEU A 436 2.72 -1.96 21.80
C LEU A 436 2.92 -0.44 21.79
N ALA A 437 1.90 0.30 21.37
CA ALA A 437 1.95 1.75 21.30
C ALA A 437 2.27 2.35 22.68
N GLU A 438 1.60 1.89 23.74
CA GLU A 438 1.80 2.36 25.11
C GLU A 438 3.13 1.89 25.74
N MET A 439 3.65 0.73 25.32
CA MET A 439 4.93 0.21 25.82
C MET A 439 6.13 0.96 25.21
N ARG A 440 6.02 1.35 23.93
CA ARG A 440 7.13 1.91 23.16
C ARG A 440 7.21 3.44 23.23
N TYR A 441 6.08 4.11 23.40
CA TYR A 441 5.99 5.56 23.20
C TYR A 441 5.31 6.24 24.39
N PRO A 442 5.59 7.54 24.65
CA PRO A 442 4.98 8.29 25.75
C PRO A 442 3.55 8.74 25.41
N ILE A 443 2.71 7.78 25.06
CA ILE A 443 1.29 7.95 24.74
C ILE A 443 0.46 6.90 25.48
N ARG A 444 -0.80 7.23 25.76
CA ARG A 444 -1.82 6.28 26.24
C ARG A 444 -3.02 6.30 25.32
N ILE A 445 -3.51 5.14 24.91
CA ILE A 445 -4.71 5.03 24.08
C ILE A 445 -5.92 4.97 25.02
N GLU A 446 -6.62 6.09 25.18
CA GLU A 446 -7.80 6.16 26.06
C GLU A 446 -9.05 5.56 25.44
N ARG A 447 -9.08 5.51 24.10
CA ARG A 447 -10.19 4.97 23.33
C ARG A 447 -9.68 4.41 22.02
N PHE A 448 -10.17 3.22 21.67
CA PHE A 448 -10.14 2.70 20.31
C PHE A 448 -11.51 2.07 20.02
N ALA A 449 -12.27 2.67 19.11
CA ALA A 449 -13.66 2.31 18.88
C ALA A 449 -14.08 2.56 17.42
N LEU A 450 -15.16 1.90 17.00
CA LEU A 450 -15.82 2.23 15.74
C LEU A 450 -16.41 3.65 15.80
N ARG A 451 -16.29 4.39 14.70
CA ARG A 451 -16.85 5.74 14.52
C ARG A 451 -18.25 5.63 13.90
N THR A 452 -19.23 5.33 14.74
CA THR A 452 -20.60 5.00 14.30
C THR A 452 -21.35 6.19 13.70
N ASP A 453 -20.93 7.41 14.02
CA ASP A 453 -21.44 8.67 13.45
C ASP A 453 -20.90 8.96 12.02
N ALA A 454 -19.95 8.16 11.53
CA ALA A 454 -19.38 8.33 10.19
C ALA A 454 -19.98 7.39 9.12
N ILE A 455 -20.91 6.50 9.49
CA ILE A 455 -21.45 5.48 8.60
C ILE A 455 -22.35 6.09 7.52
N GLY A 456 -22.12 5.74 6.26
CA GLY A 456 -23.09 5.97 5.19
C GLY A 456 -24.31 5.05 5.35
N HIS A 457 -25.51 5.63 5.36
CA HIS A 457 -26.75 4.92 5.66
C HIS A 457 -27.44 4.46 4.37
N GLY A 458 -27.85 3.21 4.33
CA GLY A 458 -28.67 2.69 3.24
C GLY A 458 -29.43 1.43 3.62
N ARG A 459 -29.99 0.74 2.61
CA ARG A 459 -30.46 -0.64 2.75
C ARG A 459 -29.33 -1.50 3.32
N GLN A 460 -28.13 -1.29 2.78
CA GLN A 460 -26.87 -1.75 3.35
C GLN A 460 -26.10 -0.54 3.90
N LEU A 461 -25.50 -0.70 5.07
CA LEU A 461 -24.66 0.32 5.71
C LEU A 461 -23.29 0.33 5.05
N GLY A 462 -22.70 1.51 4.89
CA GLY A 462 -21.26 1.62 4.70
C GLY A 462 -20.52 1.14 5.94
N GLY A 463 -19.26 0.76 5.77
CA GLY A 463 -18.38 0.44 6.88
C GLY A 463 -18.17 1.66 7.78
N SER A 464 -18.04 1.42 9.08
CA SER A 464 -17.65 2.46 10.04
C SER A 464 -16.17 2.77 9.91
N GLY A 465 -15.79 4.04 10.07
CA GLY A 465 -14.41 4.40 10.38
C GLY A 465 -14.04 3.99 11.82
N VAL A 466 -12.89 4.45 12.29
CA VAL A 466 -12.41 4.25 13.66
C VAL A 466 -12.10 5.58 14.33
N ARG A 467 -12.14 5.57 15.66
CA ARG A 467 -11.67 6.66 16.52
C ARG A 467 -10.60 6.12 17.44
N ARG A 468 -9.44 6.79 17.47
CA ARG A 468 -8.33 6.49 18.38
C ARG A 468 -7.92 7.76 19.13
N ASP A 469 -8.01 7.72 20.46
CA ASP A 469 -7.74 8.87 21.34
C ASP A 469 -6.38 8.68 22.01
N TYR A 470 -5.39 9.51 21.65
CA TYR A 470 -4.02 9.47 22.16
C TYR A 470 -3.86 10.52 23.26
N ARG A 471 -3.74 10.11 24.52
CA ARG A 471 -3.27 10.99 25.60
C ARG A 471 -1.75 11.08 25.55
N LEU A 472 -1.24 12.30 25.47
CA LEU A 472 0.19 12.59 25.46
C LEU A 472 0.72 12.61 26.90
N LEU A 473 1.76 11.84 27.19
CA LEU A 473 2.28 11.64 28.55
C LEU A 473 3.52 12.49 28.86
N GLU A 474 4.10 13.13 27.85
CA GLU A 474 5.30 13.94 27.97
C GLU A 474 5.17 15.23 27.14
N PRO A 475 5.87 16.33 27.51
CA PRO A 475 5.78 17.59 26.80
C PRO A 475 6.59 17.57 25.50
N GLY A 476 6.36 18.58 24.66
CA GLY A 476 7.16 18.81 23.45
C GLY A 476 6.86 17.84 22.30
N ILE A 477 5.73 17.14 22.39
CA ILE A 477 5.24 16.23 21.34
C ILE A 477 4.57 17.05 20.24
N MET A 478 4.90 16.72 19.00
CA MET A 478 4.27 17.25 17.79
C MET A 478 3.36 16.18 17.18
N VAL A 479 2.26 16.60 16.57
CA VAL A 479 1.40 15.71 15.77
C VAL A 479 1.26 16.29 14.37
N HIS A 480 1.56 15.48 13.37
CA HIS A 480 1.37 15.82 11.97
C HIS A 480 0.23 14.96 11.41
N THR A 481 -0.70 15.59 10.70
CA THR A 481 -1.85 14.92 10.06
C THR A 481 -2.25 15.65 8.79
N ALA A 482 -2.86 14.92 7.86
CA ALA A 482 -3.50 15.46 6.68
C ALA A 482 -4.88 14.83 6.49
N PHE A 483 -5.75 15.58 5.83
CA PHE A 483 -7.09 15.16 5.47
C PHE A 483 -7.39 15.72 4.09
N GLU A 484 -7.90 14.86 3.21
CA GLU A 484 -8.36 15.19 1.87
C GLU A 484 -9.76 14.60 1.68
N ASN A 485 -10.47 15.08 0.66
CA ASN A 485 -11.84 14.67 0.37
C ASN A 485 -12.78 14.92 1.56
N VAL A 486 -12.64 16.08 2.18
CA VAL A 486 -13.53 16.58 3.24
C VAL A 486 -14.72 17.30 2.62
N ASP A 487 -14.49 18.13 1.61
CA ASP A 487 -15.54 18.89 0.92
C ASP A 487 -16.25 18.07 -0.17
N ASP A 488 -15.55 17.12 -0.79
CA ASP A 488 -16.08 16.11 -1.72
C ASP A 488 -15.74 14.70 -1.19
N PRO A 489 -16.55 14.13 -0.28
CA PRO A 489 -16.25 12.88 0.39
C PRO A 489 -16.07 11.69 -0.53
N MET A 490 -14.99 10.93 -0.28
CA MET A 490 -14.73 9.69 -1.00
C MET A 490 -15.78 8.62 -0.70
N GLY A 491 -16.32 8.60 0.52
CA GLY A 491 -17.32 7.66 1.03
C GLY A 491 -18.73 7.84 0.46
N ARG A 492 -18.85 8.00 -0.86
CA ARG A 492 -20.10 8.36 -1.54
C ARG A 492 -21.11 7.21 -1.52
N GLY A 493 -22.36 7.52 -1.19
CA GLY A 493 -23.47 6.57 -1.21
C GLY A 493 -23.95 6.27 -2.63
N GLU A 494 -24.50 5.07 -2.82
CA GLU A 494 -25.00 4.58 -4.11
C GLU A 494 -26.49 4.18 -4.02
N GLU A 495 -27.21 4.26 -5.15
CA GLU A 495 -28.62 3.85 -5.26
C GLU A 495 -29.56 4.47 -4.20
N GLY A 496 -29.26 5.69 -3.76
CA GLY A 496 -30.03 6.42 -2.73
C GLY A 496 -29.59 6.17 -1.28
N GLY A 497 -28.43 5.52 -1.08
CA GLY A 497 -27.71 5.54 0.19
C GLY A 497 -27.06 6.90 0.46
N THR A 498 -26.75 7.19 1.72
CA THR A 498 -26.06 8.43 2.12
C THR A 498 -24.56 8.24 2.14
N ASP A 499 -23.85 9.36 2.01
CA ASP A 499 -22.40 9.40 2.12
C ASP A 499 -21.95 9.11 3.56
N GLY A 500 -20.78 8.50 3.70
CA GLY A 500 -20.04 8.40 4.95
C GLY A 500 -19.36 9.73 5.30
N ALA A 501 -19.12 9.96 6.58
CA ALA A 501 -18.47 11.20 7.02
C ALA A 501 -16.96 11.19 6.72
N PRO A 502 -16.37 12.35 6.42
CA PRO A 502 -14.93 12.48 6.19
C PRO A 502 -14.11 12.33 7.48
N PRO A 503 -12.79 12.08 7.36
CA PRO A 503 -11.90 12.02 8.52
C PRO A 503 -11.73 13.39 9.19
N GLN A 504 -11.35 13.39 10.47
CA GLN A 504 -11.06 14.60 11.26
C GLN A 504 -10.12 14.30 12.43
N VAL A 505 -9.52 15.36 12.98
CA VAL A 505 -8.85 15.33 14.28
C VAL A 505 -9.59 16.24 15.26
N VAL A 506 -9.74 15.77 16.49
CA VAL A 506 -10.28 16.57 17.61
C VAL A 506 -9.24 16.63 18.72
N ILE A 507 -8.77 17.83 19.04
CA ILE A 507 -7.87 18.10 20.16
C ILE A 507 -8.73 18.31 21.40
N ASN A 508 -8.37 17.67 22.52
CA ASN A 508 -9.02 17.77 23.82
C ASN A 508 -10.55 17.56 23.76
N PRO A 509 -11.03 16.42 23.20
CA PRO A 509 -12.47 16.17 23.05
C PRO A 509 -13.22 16.19 24.38
N GLY A 510 -14.31 16.95 24.44
CA GLY A 510 -15.15 17.14 25.62
C GLY A 510 -14.60 18.15 26.64
N MET A 511 -13.49 18.82 26.35
CA MET A 511 -12.88 19.83 27.22
C MET A 511 -13.22 21.26 26.76
N PRO A 512 -13.08 22.29 27.61
CA PRO A 512 -13.37 23.67 27.24
C PRO A 512 -12.55 24.22 26.06
N ASP A 513 -11.38 23.64 25.82
CA ASP A 513 -10.42 23.97 24.77
C ASP A 513 -10.49 22.99 23.58
N GLU A 514 -11.61 22.29 23.40
CA GLU A 514 -11.81 21.39 22.25
C GLU A 514 -11.64 22.12 20.91
N VAL A 515 -10.81 21.56 20.03
CA VAL A 515 -10.62 22.06 18.66
C VAL A 515 -10.79 20.91 17.66
N THR A 516 -11.71 21.06 16.71
CA THR A 516 -11.85 20.12 15.59
C THR A 516 -11.18 20.69 14.34
N MET A 517 -10.36 19.88 13.67
CA MET A 517 -9.71 20.24 12.40
C MET A 517 -9.94 19.16 11.35
N ARG A 518 -10.04 19.60 10.09
CA ARG A 518 -10.26 18.76 8.91
C ARG A 518 -9.35 19.18 7.75
N GLN A 519 -8.16 19.62 8.09
CA GLN A 519 -7.16 20.11 7.13
C GLN A 519 -5.79 19.57 7.50
N ARG A 520 -4.87 19.66 6.54
CA ARG A 520 -3.43 19.47 6.75
C ARG A 520 -2.94 20.30 7.91
N ALA A 521 -2.22 19.67 8.84
CA ALA A 521 -1.79 20.32 10.06
C ALA A 521 -0.47 19.74 10.59
N ALA A 522 0.41 20.63 10.99
CA ALA A 522 1.49 20.36 11.93
C ALA A 522 1.11 21.01 13.25
N LEU A 523 0.84 20.19 14.27
CA LEU A 523 0.25 20.59 15.53
C LEU A 523 1.24 20.43 16.68
N GLY A 524 1.15 21.32 17.65
CA GLY A 524 1.98 21.35 18.85
C GLY A 524 3.04 22.47 18.85
N PRO A 525 3.99 22.43 19.79
CA PRO A 525 4.15 21.36 20.78
C PRO A 525 2.97 21.30 21.75
N PHE A 526 2.55 20.09 22.09
CA PHE A 526 1.47 19.85 23.05
C PHE A 526 1.99 19.74 24.49
N GLU A 527 1.08 19.95 25.43
CA GLU A 527 1.31 19.84 26.86
C GLU A 527 1.00 18.43 27.36
N VAL A 528 1.53 18.10 28.55
CA VAL A 528 1.25 16.80 29.19
C VAL A 528 -0.24 16.71 29.51
N GLY A 529 -0.86 15.61 29.07
CA GLY A 529 -2.26 15.32 29.33
C GLY A 529 -3.21 15.76 28.21
N ASP A 530 -2.74 16.50 27.20
CA ASP A 530 -3.51 16.74 25.99
C ASP A 530 -3.93 15.42 25.33
N VAL A 531 -5.11 15.40 24.73
CA VAL A 531 -5.69 14.25 24.05
C VAL A 531 -5.93 14.57 22.59
N ILE A 532 -5.33 13.78 21.70
CA ILE A 532 -5.54 13.88 20.25
C ILE A 532 -6.48 12.75 19.83
N SER A 533 -7.69 13.10 19.39
CA SER A 533 -8.67 12.14 18.89
C SER A 533 -8.61 12.11 17.37
N MET A 534 -7.97 11.08 16.84
CA MET A 534 -7.94 10.83 15.41
C MET A 534 -9.16 10.00 15.00
N GLN A 535 -9.88 10.48 14.00
CA GLN A 535 -11.16 9.91 13.59
C GLN A 535 -11.15 9.70 12.08
N SER A 536 -11.10 8.44 11.63
CA SER A 536 -11.08 8.12 10.21
C SER A 536 -12.47 8.22 9.56
N GLY A 537 -12.50 8.24 8.23
CA GLY A 537 -13.75 8.35 7.47
C GLY A 537 -14.55 7.04 7.40
N GLY A 538 -15.85 7.16 7.14
CA GLY A 538 -16.73 6.01 6.89
C GLY A 538 -16.99 5.78 5.40
N GLY A 539 -17.50 4.59 5.08
CA GLY A 539 -17.91 4.24 3.73
C GLY A 539 -19.34 4.68 3.40
N GLY A 540 -19.65 4.79 2.11
CA GLY A 540 -20.99 5.12 1.61
C GLY A 540 -21.99 3.98 1.79
N GLY A 541 -23.25 4.33 2.03
CA GLY A 541 -24.37 3.37 2.11
C GLY A 541 -24.87 2.95 0.72
N TRP A 542 -25.55 1.81 0.65
CA TRP A 542 -26.17 1.33 -0.59
C TRP A 542 -27.68 1.20 -0.46
N GLY A 543 -28.43 1.78 -1.40
CA GLY A 543 -29.90 1.73 -1.40
C GLY A 543 -30.51 2.64 -0.34
N LYS A 544 -31.84 2.83 -0.37
CA LYS A 544 -32.51 3.73 0.59
C LYS A 544 -32.53 3.13 2.00
N PRO A 545 -32.28 3.92 3.07
CA PRO A 545 -32.36 3.46 4.46
C PRO A 545 -33.67 2.74 4.81
N GLY A 546 -34.81 3.24 4.34
CA GLY A 546 -36.13 2.63 4.58
C GLY A 546 -36.33 1.22 4.01
N GLU A 547 -35.42 0.74 3.16
CA GLU A 547 -35.44 -0.63 2.62
C GLU A 547 -34.65 -1.62 3.50
N ARG A 548 -33.89 -1.14 4.50
CA ARG A 548 -33.16 -2.01 5.42
C ARG A 548 -34.16 -2.83 6.25
N SER A 549 -33.90 -4.13 6.39
CA SER A 549 -34.82 -5.00 7.14
C SER A 549 -34.88 -4.60 8.62
N ARG A 550 -36.07 -4.68 9.22
CA ARG A 550 -36.27 -4.36 10.65
C ARG A 550 -35.36 -5.20 11.56
N ASN A 551 -35.11 -6.46 11.21
CA ASN A 551 -34.20 -7.34 11.95
C ASN A 551 -32.75 -6.87 11.88
N ALA A 552 -32.29 -6.37 10.73
CA ALA A 552 -30.96 -5.79 10.60
C ALA A 552 -30.83 -4.52 11.44
N VAL A 553 -31.82 -3.61 11.38
CA VAL A 553 -31.83 -2.39 12.20
C VAL A 553 -31.82 -2.73 13.69
N ALA A 554 -32.65 -3.66 14.15
CA ALA A 554 -32.67 -4.10 15.54
C ALA A 554 -31.33 -4.69 16.00
N ARG A 555 -30.69 -5.50 15.15
CA ARG A 555 -29.34 -6.03 15.39
C ARG A 555 -28.32 -4.90 15.52
N ASP A 556 -28.37 -3.93 14.62
CA ASP A 556 -27.41 -2.82 14.59
C ASP A 556 -27.57 -1.91 15.83
N VAL A 557 -28.81 -1.67 16.28
CA VAL A 557 -29.09 -0.96 17.54
C VAL A 557 -28.57 -1.75 18.75
N ARG A 558 -28.88 -3.05 18.82
CA ARG A 558 -28.40 -3.91 19.92
C ARG A 558 -26.89 -3.94 20.01
N ASN A 559 -26.20 -3.92 18.87
CA ASN A 559 -24.74 -3.96 18.80
C ASN A 559 -24.09 -2.57 18.90
N GLY A 560 -24.88 -1.50 19.06
CA GLY A 560 -24.37 -0.13 19.16
C GLY A 560 -23.83 0.46 17.86
N ILE A 561 -24.08 -0.18 16.71
CA ILE A 561 -23.73 0.34 15.39
C ILE A 561 -24.62 1.52 15.01
N LEU A 562 -25.90 1.45 15.39
CA LEU A 562 -26.85 2.55 15.28
C LEU A 562 -27.33 2.96 16.66
N THR A 563 -27.48 4.26 16.90
CA THR A 563 -28.19 4.73 18.10
C THR A 563 -29.71 4.56 17.90
N PRO A 564 -30.51 4.42 18.98
CA PRO A 564 -31.97 4.38 18.88
C PRO A 564 -32.55 5.60 18.15
N GLU A 565 -31.99 6.78 18.36
CA GLU A 565 -32.42 8.02 17.72
C GLU A 565 -32.15 8.00 16.21
N CYS A 566 -30.99 7.47 15.81
CA CYS A 566 -30.63 7.28 14.41
C CYS A 566 -31.56 6.25 13.75
N ALA A 567 -31.82 5.13 14.43
CA ALA A 567 -32.71 4.07 13.97
C ALA A 567 -34.15 4.57 13.76
N ALA A 568 -34.67 5.37 14.69
CA ALA A 568 -35.99 5.99 14.57
C ALA A 568 -36.02 6.99 13.40
N ARG A 569 -35.02 7.87 13.31
CA ARG A 569 -34.98 8.97 12.34
C ARG A 569 -34.80 8.49 10.89
N LEU A 570 -33.88 7.57 10.65
CA LEU A 570 -33.49 7.17 9.29
C LEU A 570 -34.19 5.89 8.81
N TYR A 571 -34.56 5.00 9.74
CA TYR A 571 -35.12 3.68 9.44
C TYR A 571 -36.56 3.48 9.92
N GLY A 572 -37.14 4.46 10.64
CA GLY A 572 -38.50 4.34 11.20
C GLY A 572 -38.63 3.24 12.26
N TYR A 573 -37.53 2.87 12.92
CA TYR A 573 -37.50 1.80 13.91
C TYR A 573 -37.73 2.33 15.33
N THR A 574 -38.79 1.87 15.99
CA THR A 574 -39.23 2.36 17.32
C THR A 574 -39.00 1.36 18.46
N GLY A 575 -38.19 0.32 18.26
CA GLY A 575 -37.79 -0.62 19.32
C GLY A 575 -38.70 -1.84 19.54
N GLU A 576 -39.75 -2.03 18.75
CA GLU A 576 -40.55 -3.26 18.76
C GLU A 576 -39.93 -4.29 17.79
N THR A 577 -39.34 -5.35 18.34
CA THR A 577 -39.12 -6.62 17.62
C THR A 577 -40.10 -7.65 18.18
N GLU A 578 -40.76 -8.39 17.29
CA GLU A 578 -41.57 -9.58 17.63
C GLU A 578 -40.80 -10.61 18.46
#